data_AF-A0A9D6EIS5-F1
#
_entry.id   AF-A0A9D6EIS5-F1
#
_cell.length_a   1.000
_cell.length_b   1.000
_cell.length_c   1.000
_cell.angle_alpha   90.00
_cell.angle_beta   90.00
_cell.angle_gamma   90.00
#
_symmetry.space_group_name_H-M   'P 1'
#
loop_
_entity.id
_entity.type
_entity.pdbx_description
1 polymer ?
#
loop_
_entity_poly.entity_id
_entity_poly.type
_entity_poly.pdbx_seq_one_letter_code
_entity_poly.pdbx_strand_id
1 'polypeptide(L)'
;MILYFQSPETINNISDHITHYTKHSMFGFDKDKHNKILNRRTVKLQAFALLPNHFHLLVEEIEDRGISKYMQRISNSYTKYFNTKYKGSGHLFQNRFQSVRIKDNDQLLYASTYIHRNCRDNPKWINKEKSYPWSSYQDYIDTNRWNNLLDTELILSQFADQKEYENEVKTSSAKIKELEIVLPFQN
;
A
#
# COMPACT_ATOMS: atom_id res chain seq x y z
N MET A 1 6.25 7.29 0.61
CA MET A 1 5.44 8.10 1.56
C MET A 1 4.64 7.19 2.49
N ILE A 2 3.75 6.34 1.97
CA ILE A 2 2.92 5.42 2.78
C ILE A 2 3.75 4.60 3.78
N LEU A 3 4.87 4.00 3.35
CA LEU A 3 5.70 3.15 4.20
C LEU A 3 6.34 3.88 5.39
N TYR A 4 6.65 5.16 5.24
CA TYR A 4 7.28 5.94 6.31
C TYR A 4 6.27 6.43 7.34
N PHE A 5 4.99 6.52 6.97
CA PHE A 5 3.96 6.98 7.88
C PHE A 5 3.44 5.90 8.82
N GLN A 6 4.02 4.70 8.79
CA GLN A 6 3.68 3.67 9.77
C GLN A 6 4.01 4.11 11.20
N SER A 7 5.05 4.94 11.41
CA SER A 7 5.49 5.45 12.73
C SER A 7 5.43 6.96 12.83
N PRO A 8 5.31 7.59 14.02
CA PRO A 8 5.24 9.05 14.18
C PRO A 8 6.55 9.79 13.85
N GLU A 9 7.60 9.08 13.43
CA GLU A 9 8.89 9.67 13.07
C GLU A 9 8.75 10.77 12.00
N THR A 10 9.46 11.88 12.21
CA THR A 10 9.46 13.02 11.32
C THR A 10 10.33 12.74 10.10
N ILE A 11 9.79 13.00 8.90
CA ILE A 11 10.52 12.83 7.65
C ILE A 11 10.85 14.22 7.10
N ASN A 12 12.09 14.64 7.29
CA ASN A 12 12.61 15.83 6.62
C ASN A 12 13.02 15.49 5.18
N ASN A 13 13.04 16.51 4.31
CA ASN A 13 13.54 16.41 2.94
C ASN A 13 12.93 15.26 2.12
N ILE A 14 11.60 15.11 2.18
CA ILE A 14 10.85 14.07 1.45
C ILE A 14 11.19 14.06 -0.06
N SER A 15 11.42 15.24 -0.65
CA SER A 15 11.79 15.37 -2.07
C SER A 15 13.10 14.66 -2.42
N ASP A 16 14.08 14.67 -1.53
CA ASP A 16 15.38 14.02 -1.77
C ASP A 16 15.24 12.50 -1.72
N HIS A 17 14.45 11.99 -0.76
CA HIS A 17 14.12 10.57 -0.67
C HIS A 17 13.35 10.08 -1.90
N ILE A 18 12.39 10.87 -2.41
CA ILE A 18 11.66 10.54 -3.64
C ILE A 18 12.62 10.54 -4.84
N THR A 19 13.47 11.56 -4.96
CA THR A 19 14.43 11.69 -6.07
C THR A 19 15.40 10.50 -6.09
N HIS A 20 15.90 10.09 -4.93
CA HIS A 20 16.75 8.92 -4.80
C HIS A 20 16.04 7.64 -5.25
N TYR A 21 14.81 7.41 -4.79
CA TYR A 21 14.01 6.25 -5.23
C TYR A 21 13.79 6.25 -6.74
N THR A 22 13.44 7.39 -7.34
CA THR A 22 13.25 7.47 -8.80
C THR A 22 14.50 7.14 -9.59
N LYS A 23 15.69 7.38 -9.03
CA LYS A 23 16.98 7.13 -9.68
C LYS A 23 17.50 5.71 -9.48
N HIS A 24 17.24 5.10 -8.32
CA HIS A 24 17.86 3.84 -7.93
C HIS A 24 16.88 2.69 -7.75
N SER A 25 15.57 2.95 -7.89
CA SER A 25 14.49 1.99 -7.58
C SER A 25 14.58 1.39 -6.16
N MET A 26 15.32 2.05 -5.27
CA MET A 26 15.50 1.70 -3.86
C MET A 26 15.34 2.98 -3.06
N PHE A 27 14.55 2.93 -1.99
CA PHE A 27 14.60 4.01 -1.02
C PHE A 27 15.89 3.84 -0.22
N GLY A 28 16.75 4.86 -0.21
CA GLY A 28 17.98 4.85 0.57
C GLY A 28 17.64 4.67 2.05
N PHE A 29 17.88 3.48 2.58
CA PHE A 29 17.61 3.17 3.97
C PHE A 29 18.76 3.71 4.82
N ASP A 30 18.54 4.87 5.43
CA ASP A 30 19.20 5.14 6.71
C ASP A 30 18.71 4.06 7.69
N LYS A 31 19.62 3.15 8.06
CA LYS A 31 19.32 1.98 8.90
C LYS A 31 18.74 2.40 10.26
N ASP A 32 19.22 3.50 10.82
CA ASP A 32 18.74 3.99 12.11
C ASP A 32 17.32 4.53 11.98
N LYS A 33 17.03 5.27 10.91
CA LYS A 33 15.67 5.75 10.61
C LYS A 33 14.71 4.58 10.35
N HIS A 34 15.16 3.57 9.59
CA HIS A 34 14.37 2.37 9.33
C HIS A 34 13.99 1.66 10.63
N ASN A 35 14.97 1.40 11.51
CA ASN A 35 14.72 0.77 12.80
C ASN A 35 13.80 1.60 13.70
N LYS A 36 13.96 2.93 13.72
CA LYS A 36 13.04 3.82 14.45
C LYS A 36 11.60 3.68 13.95
N ILE A 37 11.41 3.59 12.64
CA ILE A 37 10.07 3.40 12.06
C ILE A 37 9.50 2.04 12.46
N LEU A 38 10.29 0.96 12.38
CA LEU A 38 9.83 -0.37 12.76
C LEU A 38 9.51 -0.50 14.26
N ASN A 39 10.25 0.20 15.12
CA ASN A 39 10.06 0.11 16.56
C ASN A 39 8.90 0.98 17.07
N ARG A 40 8.51 2.00 16.31
CA ARG A 40 7.46 2.96 16.70
C ARG A 40 6.27 2.97 15.75
N ARG A 41 6.19 1.99 14.86
CA ARG A 41 5.04 1.89 13.96
C ARG A 41 3.77 1.59 14.75
N THR A 42 2.68 2.13 14.24
CA THR A 42 1.32 1.99 14.77
C THR A 42 0.48 1.02 13.92
N VAL A 43 0.97 0.68 12.72
CA VAL A 43 0.43 -0.34 11.82
C VAL A 43 1.57 -1.12 11.17
N LYS A 44 1.31 -2.35 10.71
CA LYS A 44 2.13 -3.02 9.70
C LYS A 44 1.45 -2.90 8.35
N LEU A 45 2.18 -2.44 7.33
CA LEU A 45 1.69 -2.46 5.97
C LEU A 45 1.93 -3.83 5.34
N GLN A 46 0.84 -4.49 4.95
CA GLN A 46 0.87 -5.83 4.36
C GLN A 46 0.92 -5.75 2.83
N ALA A 47 0.06 -4.93 2.22
CA ALA A 47 0.03 -4.74 0.76
C ALA A 47 -0.43 -3.32 0.38
N PHE A 48 -0.07 -2.86 -0.82
CA PHE A 48 -0.56 -1.59 -1.35
C PHE A 48 -0.62 -1.55 -2.87
N ALA A 49 -1.51 -0.69 -3.39
CA ALA A 49 -1.50 -0.23 -4.78
C ALA A 49 -1.90 1.25 -4.82
N LEU A 50 -1.06 2.09 -5.44
CA LEU A 50 -1.31 3.52 -5.60
C LEU A 50 -1.70 3.79 -7.06
N LEU A 51 -2.94 4.24 -7.27
CA LEU A 51 -3.48 4.56 -8.59
C LEU A 51 -3.51 6.09 -8.79
N PRO A 52 -3.69 6.59 -10.03
CA PRO A 52 -3.71 8.02 -10.29
C PRO A 52 -4.78 8.81 -9.52
N ASN A 53 -5.91 8.18 -9.20
CA ASN A 53 -7.08 8.80 -8.58
C ASN A 53 -7.40 8.28 -7.16
N HIS A 54 -6.81 7.16 -6.72
CA HIS A 54 -7.04 6.59 -5.39
C HIS A 54 -5.91 5.62 -5.00
N PHE A 55 -5.96 5.05 -3.80
CA PHE A 55 -5.04 4.01 -3.38
C PHE A 55 -5.74 2.98 -2.50
N HIS A 56 -5.23 1.75 -2.50
CA HIS A 56 -5.64 0.68 -1.61
C HIS A 56 -4.48 0.23 -0.72
N LEU A 57 -4.76 0.00 0.56
CA LEU A 57 -3.81 -0.47 1.55
C LEU A 57 -4.42 -1.66 2.30
N LEU A 58 -3.63 -2.69 2.54
CA LEU A 58 -3.90 -3.74 3.51
C LEU A 58 -2.99 -3.51 4.71
N VAL A 59 -3.58 -3.30 5.88
CA VAL A 59 -2.88 -2.88 7.09
C VAL A 59 -3.30 -3.72 8.28
N GLU A 60 -2.34 -4.09 9.11
CA GLU A 60 -2.54 -4.70 10.42
C GLU A 60 -2.39 -3.60 11.47
N GLU A 61 -3.40 -3.42 12.32
CA GLU A 61 -3.32 -2.49 13.44
C GLU A 61 -2.53 -3.12 14.59
N ILE A 62 -1.51 -2.42 15.09
CA ILE A 62 -0.65 -2.90 16.21
C ILE A 62 -0.74 -2.00 17.44
N GLU A 63 -1.36 -0.83 17.32
CA GLU A 63 -1.72 0.06 18.42
C GLU A 63 -3.17 0.49 18.29
N ASP A 64 -3.83 0.77 19.41
CA ASP A 64 -5.18 1.35 19.41
C ASP A 64 -5.24 2.62 18.54
N ARG A 65 -6.21 2.61 17.62
CA ARG A 65 -6.45 3.65 16.60
C ARG A 65 -5.23 3.90 15.69
N GLY A 66 -4.33 2.93 15.56
CA GLY A 66 -3.13 3.00 14.73
C GLY A 66 -3.47 3.27 13.27
N ILE A 67 -4.50 2.63 12.72
CA ILE A 67 -4.92 2.86 11.32
C ILE A 67 -5.39 4.31 11.14
N SER A 68 -6.20 4.83 12.06
CA SER A 68 -6.68 6.23 11.97
C SER A 68 -5.52 7.23 12.04
N LYS A 69 -4.56 7.04 12.95
CA LYS A 69 -3.36 7.89 13.04
C LYS A 69 -2.52 7.81 11.77
N TYR A 70 -2.32 6.60 11.24
CA TYR A 70 -1.59 6.36 10.01
C TYR A 70 -2.22 7.09 8.81
N MET A 71 -3.53 6.88 8.62
CA MET A 71 -4.29 7.51 7.53
C MET A 71 -4.32 9.03 7.64
N GLN A 72 -4.50 9.57 8.86
CA GLN A 72 -4.43 11.01 9.09
C GLN A 72 -3.08 11.59 8.64
N ARG A 73 -1.97 10.91 8.95
CA ARG A 73 -0.62 11.35 8.55
C ARG A 73 -0.42 11.29 7.04
N ILE A 74 -0.83 10.20 6.39
CA ILE A 74 -0.81 10.08 4.92
C ILE A 74 -1.58 11.25 4.29
N SER A 75 -2.84 11.42 4.67
CA SER A 75 -3.73 12.40 4.04
C SER A 75 -3.26 13.83 4.25
N ASN A 76 -2.85 14.19 5.47
CA ASN A 76 -2.38 15.53 5.79
C ASN A 76 -1.08 15.86 5.07
N SER A 77 -0.10 14.96 5.12
CA SER A 77 1.19 15.19 4.49
C SER A 77 1.09 15.25 2.97
N TYR A 78 0.27 14.40 2.34
CA TYR A 78 0.08 14.45 0.90
C TYR A 78 -0.66 15.71 0.44
N THR A 79 -1.73 16.09 1.14
CA THR A 79 -2.47 17.34 0.86
C THR A 79 -1.55 18.54 0.95
N LYS A 80 -0.73 18.63 2.01
CA LYS A 80 0.24 19.71 2.18
C LYS A 80 1.26 19.73 1.05
N TYR A 81 1.88 18.59 0.74
CA TYR A 81 2.83 18.47 -0.36
C TYR A 81 2.22 18.92 -1.70
N PHE A 82 1.03 18.41 -2.05
CA PHE A 82 0.36 18.72 -3.30
C PHE A 82 0.02 20.21 -3.39
N ASN A 83 -0.62 20.78 -2.37
CA ASN A 83 -0.99 22.20 -2.35
C ASN A 83 0.25 23.11 -2.43
N THR A 84 1.33 22.78 -1.70
CA THR A 84 2.59 23.53 -1.81
C THR A 84 3.20 23.43 -3.21
N LYS A 85 3.24 22.23 -3.80
CA LYS A 85 3.85 22.00 -5.12
C LYS A 85 3.08 22.68 -6.25
N TYR A 86 1.75 22.61 -6.22
CA TYR A 86 0.88 23.13 -7.28
C TYR A 86 0.28 24.49 -6.95
N LYS A 87 0.76 25.16 -5.89
CA LYS A 87 0.27 26.47 -5.40
C LYS A 87 -1.25 26.48 -5.17
N GLY A 88 -1.80 25.33 -4.76
CA GLY A 88 -3.21 25.16 -4.45
C GLY A 88 -3.52 25.47 -2.97
N SER A 89 -4.80 25.38 -2.62
CA SER A 89 -5.28 25.45 -1.23
C SER A 89 -6.54 24.60 -1.07
N GLY A 90 -6.88 24.23 0.16
CA GLY A 90 -8.07 23.43 0.47
C GLY A 90 -7.85 21.92 0.50
N HIS A 91 -8.96 21.17 0.50
CA HIS A 91 -8.96 19.71 0.60
C HIS A 91 -8.56 19.05 -0.72
N LEU A 92 -7.69 18.04 -0.64
CA LEU A 92 -7.29 17.23 -1.81
C LEU A 92 -8.13 15.96 -1.95
N PHE A 93 -8.43 15.29 -0.84
CA PHE A 93 -9.22 14.06 -0.81
C PHE A 93 -10.71 14.41 -0.75
N GLN A 94 -11.51 13.78 -1.62
CA GLN A 94 -12.95 14.04 -1.72
C GLN A 94 -13.73 13.49 -0.52
N ASN A 95 -13.31 12.34 0.03
CA ASN A 95 -14.01 11.64 1.11
C ASN A 95 -13.04 11.22 2.21
N ARG A 96 -13.60 10.87 3.38
CA ARG A 96 -12.87 10.15 4.43
C ARG A 96 -12.44 8.78 3.92
N PHE A 97 -11.34 8.25 4.46
CA PHE A 97 -10.94 6.88 4.14
C PHE A 97 -12.04 5.90 4.57
N GLN A 98 -12.23 4.85 3.78
CA GLN A 98 -13.11 3.73 4.10
C GLN A 98 -12.24 2.55 4.54
N SER A 99 -12.72 1.78 5.51
CA SER A 99 -12.02 0.61 6.03
C SER A 99 -12.97 -0.55 6.20
N VAL A 100 -12.55 -1.74 5.74
CA VAL A 100 -13.26 -3.01 5.97
C VAL A 100 -12.36 -3.89 6.82
N ARG A 101 -12.91 -4.44 7.90
CA ARG A 101 -12.19 -5.38 8.77
C ARG A 101 -12.16 -6.76 8.09
N ILE A 102 -10.96 -7.30 7.89
CA ILE A 102 -10.73 -8.68 7.47
C ILE A 102 -11.11 -9.62 8.61
N LYS A 103 -12.00 -10.58 8.34
CA LYS A 103 -12.55 -11.48 9.36
C LYS A 103 -11.89 -12.85 9.37
N ASP A 104 -11.36 -13.28 8.23
CA ASP A 104 -10.86 -14.63 7.99
C ASP A 104 -9.74 -14.61 6.94
N ASN A 105 -9.10 -15.76 6.76
CA ASN A 105 -7.98 -15.92 5.83
C ASN A 105 -8.41 -15.78 4.36
N ASP A 106 -9.60 -16.26 4.01
CA ASP A 106 -10.10 -16.15 2.63
C ASP A 106 -10.28 -14.68 2.24
N GLN A 107 -10.82 -13.86 3.13
CA GLN A 107 -10.91 -12.41 2.94
C GLN A 107 -9.52 -11.76 2.87
N LEU A 108 -8.55 -12.23 3.65
CA LEU A 108 -7.17 -11.72 3.61
C LEU A 108 -6.54 -11.95 2.22
N LEU A 109 -6.62 -13.18 1.72
CA LEU A 109 -6.06 -13.56 0.42
C LEU A 109 -6.80 -12.88 -0.73
N TYR A 110 -8.13 -12.80 -0.65
CA TYR A 110 -8.94 -12.04 -1.60
C TYR A 110 -8.57 -10.55 -1.61
N ALA A 111 -8.39 -9.92 -0.44
CA ALA A 111 -7.99 -8.52 -0.36
C ALA A 111 -6.59 -8.28 -0.96
N SER A 112 -5.64 -9.17 -0.69
CA SER A 112 -4.29 -9.10 -1.26
C SER A 112 -4.32 -9.17 -2.79
N THR A 113 -4.99 -10.18 -3.35
CA THR A 113 -5.12 -10.36 -4.81
C THR A 113 -5.88 -9.20 -5.46
N TYR A 114 -6.97 -8.73 -4.82
CA TYR A 114 -7.70 -7.54 -5.25
C TYR A 114 -6.76 -6.34 -5.35
N ILE A 115 -6.02 -6.01 -4.29
CA ILE A 115 -5.08 -4.87 -4.24
C ILE A 115 -4.05 -4.97 -5.36
N HIS A 116 -3.38 -6.11 -5.51
CA HIS A 116 -2.34 -6.28 -6.52
C HIS A 116 -2.86 -6.23 -7.96
N ARG A 117 -4.15 -6.50 -8.16
CA ARG A 117 -4.83 -6.40 -9.47
C ARG A 117 -5.46 -5.04 -9.76
N ASN A 118 -5.54 -4.11 -8.79
CA ASN A 118 -6.23 -2.84 -9.00
C ASN A 118 -5.65 -2.03 -10.17
N CYS A 119 -4.36 -2.15 -10.47
CA CYS A 119 -3.78 -1.44 -11.62
C CYS A 119 -4.47 -1.78 -12.96
N ARG A 120 -5.16 -2.92 -13.06
CA ARG A 120 -5.97 -3.34 -14.23
C ARG A 120 -7.12 -2.38 -14.56
N ASP A 121 -7.55 -1.52 -13.63
CA ASP A 121 -8.52 -0.45 -13.89
C ASP A 121 -8.05 0.50 -15.00
N ASN A 122 -6.73 0.56 -15.24
CA ASN A 122 -6.18 1.14 -16.44
C ASN A 122 -5.81 0.02 -17.44
N PRO A 123 -6.41 -0.01 -18.65
CA PRO A 123 -6.18 -1.05 -19.65
C PRO A 123 -4.72 -1.31 -20.01
N LYS A 124 -3.84 -0.31 -19.83
CA LYS A 124 -2.40 -0.44 -20.05
C LYS A 124 -1.75 -1.53 -19.17
N TRP A 125 -2.31 -1.81 -17.99
CA TRP A 125 -1.72 -2.70 -17.00
C TRP A 125 -2.38 -4.06 -16.89
N ILE A 126 -3.39 -4.35 -17.73
CA ILE A 126 -3.99 -5.68 -17.80
C ILE A 126 -2.92 -6.70 -18.18
N ASN A 127 -2.77 -7.74 -17.35
CA ASN A 127 -1.75 -8.80 -17.47
C ASN A 127 -0.29 -8.27 -17.40
N LYS A 128 -0.10 -7.07 -16.84
CA LYS A 128 1.20 -6.41 -16.66
C LYS A 128 1.37 -5.87 -15.24
N GLU A 129 0.68 -6.47 -14.27
CA GLU A 129 0.67 -6.05 -12.87
C GLU A 129 2.09 -6.09 -12.29
N LYS A 130 2.87 -7.10 -12.68
CA LYS A 130 4.29 -7.26 -12.30
C LYS A 130 5.13 -6.03 -12.64
N SER A 131 4.79 -5.32 -13.71
CA SER A 131 5.53 -4.14 -14.17
C SER A 131 4.96 -2.83 -13.62
N TYR A 132 3.93 -2.86 -12.79
CA TYR A 132 3.33 -1.66 -12.23
C TYR A 132 4.14 -1.15 -11.02
N PRO A 133 4.88 -0.02 -11.16
CA PRO A 133 5.89 0.36 -10.18
C PRO A 133 5.32 0.85 -8.84
N TRP A 134 4.02 1.19 -8.81
CA TRP A 134 3.33 1.77 -7.68
C TRP A 134 2.45 0.77 -6.91
N SER A 135 2.72 -0.53 -7.08
CA SER A 135 2.12 -1.62 -6.31
C SER A 135 3.19 -2.37 -5.54
N SER A 136 2.79 -2.99 -4.44
CA SER A 136 3.61 -3.96 -3.71
C SER A 136 3.71 -5.32 -4.40
N TYR A 137 2.99 -5.57 -5.50
CA TYR A 137 2.92 -6.90 -6.11
C TYR A 137 4.30 -7.47 -6.48
N GLN A 138 5.16 -6.66 -7.09
CA GLN A 138 6.54 -7.07 -7.41
C GLN A 138 7.37 -7.42 -6.16
N ASP A 139 7.03 -6.86 -5.00
CA ASP A 139 7.70 -7.13 -3.73
C ASP A 139 7.29 -8.48 -3.12
N TYR A 140 6.23 -9.10 -3.66
CA TYR A 140 5.76 -10.44 -3.29
C TYR A 140 6.33 -11.55 -4.17
N ILE A 141 6.55 -11.26 -5.46
CA ILE A 141 6.91 -12.28 -6.47
C ILE A 141 8.38 -12.22 -6.92
N ASP A 142 9.10 -11.16 -6.52
CA ASP A 142 10.54 -11.03 -6.73
C ASP A 142 11.19 -10.63 -5.38
N THR A 143 12.09 -9.64 -5.39
CA THR A 143 12.74 -9.09 -4.19
C THR A 143 11.91 -7.96 -3.59
N ASN A 144 11.61 -8.06 -2.29
CA ASN A 144 10.97 -6.99 -1.54
C ASN A 144 11.87 -5.74 -1.46
N ARG A 145 11.51 -4.69 -2.20
CA ARG A 145 12.27 -3.41 -2.25
C ARG A 145 12.23 -2.64 -0.93
N TRP A 146 11.35 -3.02 -0.02
CA TRP A 146 11.00 -2.25 1.18
C TRP A 146 11.47 -2.89 2.48
N ASN A 147 12.08 -4.08 2.42
CA ASN A 147 12.39 -4.89 3.60
C ASN A 147 11.17 -4.96 4.54
N ASN A 148 11.40 -4.92 5.85
CA ASN A 148 10.37 -5.05 6.88
C ASN A 148 9.41 -3.85 6.99
N LEU A 149 9.59 -2.78 6.20
CA LEU A 149 8.54 -1.75 6.09
C LEU A 149 7.33 -2.26 5.30
N LEU A 150 7.51 -3.24 4.42
CA LEU A 150 6.42 -4.01 3.83
C LEU A 150 6.49 -5.43 4.41
N ASP A 151 5.55 -5.75 5.28
CA ASP A 151 5.45 -7.07 5.87
C ASP A 151 4.72 -7.99 4.88
N THR A 152 5.44 -8.88 4.21
CA THR A 152 4.85 -9.80 3.23
C THR A 152 4.60 -11.18 3.83
N GLU A 153 5.09 -11.44 5.04
CA GLU A 153 5.15 -12.77 5.65
C GLU A 153 3.75 -13.31 5.95
N LEU A 154 2.85 -12.46 6.45
CA LEU A 154 1.48 -12.84 6.80
C LEU A 154 0.72 -13.49 5.62
N ILE A 155 0.98 -13.02 4.41
CA ILE A 155 0.33 -13.52 3.19
C ILE A 155 1.18 -14.60 2.53
N LEU A 156 2.49 -14.39 2.34
CA LEU A 156 3.35 -15.36 1.65
C LEU A 156 3.45 -16.70 2.40
N SER A 157 3.31 -16.71 3.73
CA SER A 157 3.27 -17.95 4.53
C SER A 157 2.05 -18.83 4.27
N GLN A 158 1.02 -18.32 3.57
CA GLN A 158 -0.17 -19.09 3.16
C GLN A 158 0.07 -19.89 1.87
N PHE A 159 1.24 -19.72 1.24
CA PHE A 159 1.62 -20.35 -0.02
C PHE A 159 2.91 -21.14 0.16
N ALA A 160 3.07 -22.21 -0.63
CA ALA A 160 4.28 -23.02 -0.64
C ALA A 160 5.50 -22.22 -1.13
N ASP A 161 5.29 -21.32 -2.10
CA ASP A 161 6.31 -20.43 -2.62
C ASP A 161 5.72 -19.16 -3.27
N GLN A 162 6.60 -18.24 -3.69
CA GLN A 162 6.20 -17.00 -4.38
C GLN A 162 5.51 -17.26 -5.74
N LYS A 163 5.79 -18.39 -6.39
CA LYS A 163 5.18 -18.76 -7.68
C LYS A 163 3.72 -19.14 -7.52
N GLU A 164 3.39 -19.82 -6.43
CA GLU A 164 1.99 -20.14 -6.09
C GLU A 164 1.20 -18.86 -5.83
N TYR A 165 1.77 -17.90 -5.08
CA TYR A 165 1.16 -16.57 -4.92
C TYR A 165 0.98 -15.83 -6.26
N GLU A 166 2.02 -15.85 -7.12
CA GLU A 166 1.94 -15.27 -8.46
C GLU A 166 0.80 -15.90 -9.29
N ASN A 167 0.62 -17.22 -9.17
CA ASN A 167 -0.44 -17.94 -9.84
C ASN A 167 -1.82 -17.56 -9.29
N GLU A 168 -1.97 -17.47 -7.96
CA GLU A 168 -3.20 -17.03 -7.30
C GLU A 168 -3.62 -15.63 -7.78
N VAL A 169 -2.70 -14.67 -7.86
CA VAL A 169 -3.01 -13.33 -8.38
C VAL A 169 -3.45 -13.39 -9.86
N LYS A 170 -2.84 -14.24 -10.68
CA LYS A 170 -3.18 -14.40 -12.10
C LYS A 170 -4.56 -15.04 -12.31
N THR A 171 -4.89 -16.08 -11.55
CA THR A 171 -6.11 -16.89 -11.73
C THR A 171 -7.30 -16.37 -10.91
N SER A 172 -7.06 -15.58 -9.87
CA SER A 172 -8.10 -15.07 -8.96
C SER A 172 -9.24 -14.38 -9.73
N SER A 173 -10.46 -14.55 -9.23
CA SER A 173 -11.64 -13.84 -9.75
C SER A 173 -11.72 -12.39 -9.26
N ALA A 174 -10.85 -11.97 -8.34
CA ALA A 174 -10.79 -10.59 -7.85
C ALA A 174 -10.67 -9.62 -9.04
N LYS A 175 -11.49 -8.56 -9.06
CA LYS A 175 -11.60 -7.63 -10.20
C LYS A 175 -12.02 -8.23 -11.57
N ILE A 176 -12.27 -9.54 -11.71
CA ILE A 176 -12.85 -10.12 -12.96
C ILE A 176 -14.34 -9.80 -13.07
N LYS A 177 -15.03 -9.72 -11.92
CA LYS A 177 -16.40 -9.23 -11.82
C LYS A 177 -16.42 -8.01 -10.91
N GLU A 178 -16.73 -6.84 -11.47
CA GLU A 178 -17.26 -5.72 -10.69
C GLU A 178 -18.76 -5.94 -10.31
N LEU A 179 -19.26 -7.16 -10.47
CA LEU A 179 -20.67 -7.53 -10.28
C LEU A 179 -20.77 -8.69 -9.27
N GLU A 180 -21.49 -8.44 -8.16
CA GLU A 180 -22.00 -9.36 -7.12
C GLU A 180 -21.34 -9.40 -5.74
N ILE A 181 -20.25 -8.65 -5.48
CA ILE A 181 -19.93 -8.29 -4.09
C ILE A 181 -19.98 -6.78 -3.98
N VAL A 182 -21.21 -6.29 -3.81
CA VAL A 182 -21.45 -5.16 -2.91
C VAL A 182 -20.82 -5.57 -1.59
N LEU A 183 -19.52 -5.30 -1.42
CA LEU A 183 -19.02 -4.97 -0.09
C LEU A 183 -20.00 -3.91 0.41
N PRO A 184 -20.62 -4.05 1.59
CA PRO A 184 -21.66 -3.16 2.07
C PRO A 184 -21.06 -1.77 2.30
N PHE A 185 -20.86 -1.05 1.20
CA PHE A 185 -20.51 0.33 1.07
C PHE A 185 -21.80 1.04 0.67
N GLN A 186 -22.82 0.93 1.52
CA GLN A 186 -23.94 1.85 1.53
C GLN A 186 -24.06 2.38 2.95
N ASN A 187 -23.76 3.68 3.05
CA ASN A 187 -24.00 4.65 4.13
C ASN A 187 -24.29 4.14 5.54
#